data_AF-A0A6C0BXV6-F1
#
_entry.id   AF-A0A6C0BXV6-F1
#
_cell.length_a   1.000
_cell.length_b   1.000
_cell.length_c   1.000
_cell.angle_alpha   90.00
_cell.angle_beta   90.00
_cell.angle_gamma   90.00
#
_symmetry.space_group_name_H-M   'P 1'
#
loop_
_entity.id
_entity.type
_entity.pdbx_description
1 polymer ?
#
loop_
_entity_poly.entity_id
_entity_poly.type
_entity_poly.pdbx_seq_one_letter_code
_entity_poly.pdbx_strand_id
1 'polypeptide(L)'
;MLFVFSILLLFIQANCLSYKPRIYNRIPEFYVQDRIINFIQRNRINNCYEHLENDHLLLLKCYKFNKLFDVEINIKPAYKKNNYVSIYI
;
A
#
# COMPACT_ATOMS: atom_id res chain seq x y z
N MET A 1 -0.10 11.62 43.63
CA MET A 1 -1.20 10.74 43.17
C MET A 1 -1.88 11.28 41.91
N LEU A 2 -2.58 12.43 41.96
CA LEU A 2 -3.30 13.01 40.80
C LEU A 2 -2.41 13.39 39.60
N PHE A 3 -1.19 13.88 39.85
CA PHE A 3 -0.24 14.26 38.80
C PHE A 3 0.23 13.04 37.99
N VAL A 4 0.50 11.92 38.67
CA VAL A 4 0.90 10.65 38.03
C VAL A 4 -0.26 10.08 37.20
N PHE A 5 -1.49 10.18 37.70
CA PHE A 5 -2.69 9.76 36.98
C PHE A 5 -2.94 10.61 35.72
N SER A 6 -2.67 11.92 35.80
CA SER A 6 -2.79 12.84 34.67
C SER A 6 -1.77 12.54 33.56
N ILE A 7 -0.53 12.19 33.94
CA ILE A 7 0.51 11.76 32.99
C ILE A 7 0.10 10.45 32.31
N LEU A 8 -0.42 9.48 33.07
CA LEU A 8 -0.86 8.19 32.54
C LEU A 8 -1.97 8.35 31.48
N LEU A 9 -2.95 9.21 31.72
CA LEU A 9 -4.03 9.49 30.77
C LEU A 9 -3.51 10.12 29.46
N LEU A 10 -2.50 10.98 29.54
CA LEU A 10 -1.87 11.61 28.38
C LEU A 10 -1.14 10.59 27.50
N PHE A 11 -0.47 9.61 28.10
CA PHE A 11 0.14 8.49 27.38
C PHE A 11 -0.89 7.59 26.70
N ILE A 12 -2.03 7.31 27.33
CA ILE A 12 -3.07 6.47 26.73
C ILE A 12 -3.68 7.15 25.49
N GLN A 13 -3.91 8.46 25.54
CA GLN A 13 -4.42 9.23 24.40
C GLN A 13 -3.43 9.32 23.24
N ALA A 14 -2.13 9.47 23.51
CA ALA A 14 -1.10 9.52 22.48
C ALA A 14 -0.96 8.20 21.69
N ASN A 15 -1.21 7.05 22.34
CA ASN A 15 -1.07 5.73 21.71
C ASN A 15 -2.32 5.27 20.92
N CYS A 16 -3.48 5.92 21.08
CA CYS A 16 -4.74 5.49 20.45
C CYS A 16 -4.89 5.99 18.99
N LEU A 17 -4.00 6.87 18.51
CA LEU A 17 -4.16 7.60 17.23
C LEU A 17 -3.71 6.84 15.96
N SER A 18 -3.32 5.57 16.05
CA SER A 18 -2.68 4.89 14.91
C SER A 18 -3.63 4.10 13.98
N TYR A 19 -4.93 4.06 14.25
CA TYR A 19 -5.88 3.40 13.36
C TYR A 19 -6.48 4.39 12.35
N LYS A 20 -5.89 4.45 11.15
CA LYS A 20 -6.51 5.13 10.00
C LYS A 20 -7.36 4.12 9.24
N PRO A 21 -8.71 4.15 9.35
CA PRO A 21 -9.55 3.26 8.55
C PRO A 21 -9.33 3.55 7.06
N ARG A 22 -9.07 2.50 6.29
CA ARG A 22 -9.00 2.58 4.82
C ARG A 22 -10.38 2.27 4.26
N ILE A 23 -10.95 3.22 3.52
CA ILE A 23 -12.20 3.00 2.79
C ILE A 23 -11.85 2.36 1.45
N TYR A 24 -12.39 1.16 1.20
CA TYR A 24 -12.20 0.45 -0.06
C TYR A 24 -13.47 0.57 -0.91
N ASN A 25 -13.28 0.97 -2.17
CA ASN A 25 -14.36 1.01 -3.16
C ASN A 25 -14.14 -0.10 -4.18
N ARG A 26 -15.20 -0.86 -4.50
CA ARG A 26 -15.13 -1.91 -5.54
C ARG A 26 -14.91 -1.24 -6.91
N ILE A 27 -13.87 -1.69 -7.62
CA ILE A 27 -13.70 -1.39 -9.04
C ILE A 27 -14.64 -2.31 -9.83
N PRO A 28 -15.40 -1.81 -10.82
CA PRO A 28 -16.23 -2.67 -11.66
C PRO A 28 -15.39 -3.72 -12.40
N GLU A 29 -15.98 -4.90 -12.62
CA GLU A 29 -15.30 -6.17 -12.96
C GLU A 29 -14.38 -6.12 -14.19
N PHE A 30 -14.68 -5.24 -15.14
CA PHE A 30 -13.93 -5.09 -16.40
C PHE A 30 -13.05 -3.83 -16.46
N TYR A 31 -13.02 -3.04 -15.39
CA TYR A 31 -12.31 -1.76 -15.34
C TYR A 31 -11.06 -1.83 -14.47
N VAL A 32 -10.73 -3.00 -13.91
CA VAL A 32 -9.58 -3.19 -13.03
C VAL A 32 -8.27 -2.86 -13.77
N GLN A 33 -8.12 -3.41 -14.98
CA GLN A 33 -6.95 -3.15 -15.83
C GLN A 33 -6.79 -1.66 -16.11
N ASP A 34 -7.86 -0.98 -16.54
CA ASP A 34 -7.82 0.46 -16.82
C ASP A 34 -7.43 1.26 -15.58
N ARG A 35 -7.97 0.93 -14.40
CA ARG A 35 -7.63 1.62 -13.14
C ARG A 35 -6.16 1.44 -12.79
N ILE A 36 -5.63 0.22 -12.95
CA ILE A 36 -4.22 -0.08 -12.67
C ILE A 36 -3.30 0.64 -13.66
N ILE A 37 -3.57 0.55 -14.98
CA ILE A 37 -2.77 1.24 -16.00
C ILE A 37 -2.76 2.74 -15.76
N ASN A 38 -3.92 3.33 -15.49
CA ASN A 38 -4.03 4.75 -15.17
C ASN A 38 -3.21 5.13 -13.93
N PHE A 39 -3.22 4.29 -12.89
CA PHE A 39 -2.43 4.52 -11.68
C PHE A 39 -0.93 4.46 -11.96
N ILE A 40 -0.47 3.44 -12.69
CA ILE A 40 0.92 3.25 -13.10
C ILE A 40 1.41 4.45 -13.92
N GLN A 41 0.64 4.89 -14.92
CA GLN A 41 0.97 6.02 -15.79
C GLN A 41 1.05 7.34 -15.02
N ARG A 42 0.05 7.66 -14.18
CA ARG A 42 0.04 8.89 -13.37
C ARG A 42 1.23 8.95 -12.42
N ASN A 43 1.63 7.81 -11.87
CA ASN A 43 2.78 7.73 -10.98
C ASN A 43 4.13 7.60 -11.72
N ARG A 44 4.13 7.56 -13.06
CA ARG A 44 5.34 7.38 -13.91
C ARG A 44 6.10 6.09 -13.57
N ILE A 45 5.36 5.02 -13.33
CA ILE A 45 5.88 3.66 -13.11
C ILE A 45 5.98 2.97 -14.50
N ASN A 46 6.69 3.58 -15.44
CA ASN A 46 6.73 3.14 -16.84
C ASN A 46 8.14 3.00 -17.43
N ASN A 47 9.16 3.22 -16.60
CA ASN A 47 10.56 2.99 -16.92
C ASN A 47 11.20 2.26 -15.73
N CYS A 48 11.13 0.92 -15.74
CA CYS A 48 11.51 0.11 -14.59
C CYS A 48 12.28 -1.13 -15.03
N TYR A 49 13.20 -1.57 -14.18
CA TYR A 49 13.73 -2.92 -14.19
C TYR A 49 12.78 -3.82 -13.39
N GLU A 50 12.59 -5.05 -13.84
CA GLU A 50 11.72 -6.01 -13.16
C GLU A 50 12.49 -7.22 -12.61
N HIS A 51 11.96 -7.76 -11.51
CA HIS A 51 12.34 -9.05 -10.97
C HIS A 51 11.09 -9.76 -10.45
N LEU A 52 10.77 -10.90 -11.07
CA LEU A 52 9.70 -11.76 -10.61
C LEU A 52 10.28 -12.72 -9.57
N GLU A 53 9.99 -12.48 -8.29
CA GLU A 53 10.47 -13.34 -7.20
C GLU A 53 9.69 -14.66 -7.16
N ASN A 54 8.38 -14.60 -7.48
CA ASN A 54 7.50 -15.76 -7.65
C ASN A 54 6.19 -15.34 -8.37
N ASP A 55 5.25 -16.27 -8.57
CA ASP A 55 3.96 -16.04 -9.24
C ASP A 55 3.04 -15.01 -8.56
N HIS A 56 3.41 -14.51 -7.38
CA HIS A 56 2.61 -13.59 -6.57
C HIS A 56 3.32 -12.27 -6.25
N LEU A 57 4.61 -12.15 -6.58
CA LEU A 57 5.44 -11.02 -6.18
C LEU A 57 6.30 -10.52 -7.34
N LEU A 58 5.96 -9.32 -7.81
CA LEU A 58 6.71 -8.59 -8.82
C LEU A 58 7.39 -7.40 -8.17
N LEU A 59 8.72 -7.43 -8.16
CA LEU A 59 9.58 -6.35 -7.70
C LEU A 59 10.00 -5.50 -8.90
N LEU A 60 9.89 -4.18 -8.74
CA LEU A 60 10.28 -3.23 -9.77
C LEU A 60 11.24 -2.20 -9.19
N LYS A 61 12.31 -1.90 -9.93
CA LYS A 61 13.17 -0.72 -9.67
C LYS A 61 12.90 0.30 -10.76
N CYS A 62 12.12 1.32 -10.44
CA CYS A 62 11.67 2.31 -11.40
C CYS A 62 12.56 3.55 -11.37
N TYR A 63 12.86 4.11 -12.55
CA TYR A 63 13.68 5.30 -12.71
C TYR A 63 12.80 6.53 -12.95
N LYS A 64 12.85 7.49 -12.03
CA LYS A 64 12.05 8.72 -12.09
C LYS A 64 12.80 9.86 -11.40
N PHE A 65 12.77 11.05 -12.00
CA PHE A 65 13.46 12.24 -11.47
C PHE A 65 14.95 12.00 -11.14
N ASN A 66 15.64 11.29 -12.05
CA ASN A 66 17.04 10.90 -11.91
C ASN A 66 17.38 10.02 -10.69
N LYS A 67 16.37 9.36 -10.10
CA LYS A 67 16.54 8.46 -8.97
C LYS A 67 15.83 7.14 -9.22
N LEU A 68 16.36 6.07 -8.64
CA LEU A 68 15.69 4.79 -8.55
C LEU A 68 14.79 4.79 -7.32
N PHE A 69 13.59 4.24 -7.46
CA PHE A 69 12.69 3.92 -6.36
C PHE A 69 12.12 2.52 -6.56
N ASP A 70 11.83 1.86 -5.45
CA ASP A 70 11.33 0.49 -5.44
C ASP A 70 9.80 0.51 -5.51
N VAL A 71 9.22 -0.40 -6.29
CA VAL A 71 7.77 -0.63 -6.36
C VAL A 71 7.54 -2.13 -6.22
N GLU A 72 6.59 -2.50 -5.36
CA GLU A 72 6.22 -3.89 -5.12
C GLU A 72 4.76 -4.11 -5.49
N ILE A 73 4.51 -5.12 -6.33
CA ILE A 73 3.17 -5.60 -6.65
C ILE A 73 3.03 -7.00 -6.05
N ASN A 74 2.16 -7.11 -5.03
CA ASN A 74 2.00 -8.32 -4.24
C ASN A 74 0.55 -8.83 -4.30
N ILE A 75 0.38 -10.07 -4.75
CA ILE A 75 -0.89 -10.79 -4.81
C ILE A 75 -1.00 -11.66 -3.56
N LYS A 76 -1.75 -11.20 -2.56
CA LYS A 76 -1.93 -11.94 -1.31
C LYS A 76 -3.02 -13.00 -1.47
N PRO A 77 -2.76 -14.29 -1.13
CA PRO A 77 -3.78 -15.32 -1.16
C PRO A 77 -4.86 -15.01 -0.11
N ALA A 78 -6.12 -15.24 -0.48
CA ALA A 78 -7.29 -14.89 0.32
C ALA A 78 -7.51 -15.84 1.51
N TYR A 79 -6.57 -15.95 2.45
CA TYR A 79 -6.83 -16.52 3.77
C TYR A 79 -7.55 -15.50 4.67
N LYS A 80 -8.76 -15.14 4.21
CA LYS A 80 -9.92 -14.47 4.84
C LYS A 80 -10.55 -13.48 3.86
N LYS A 81 -11.45 -14.02 3.03
CA LYS A 81 -12.59 -13.34 2.39
C LYS A 81 -12.22 -12.03 1.66
N ASN A 82 -11.67 -12.22 0.45
CA ASN A 82 -11.63 -11.35 -0.74
C ASN A 82 -10.19 -11.21 -1.30
N ASN A 83 -10.04 -11.49 -2.61
CA ASN A 83 -8.80 -11.32 -3.35
C ASN A 83 -8.53 -9.83 -3.53
N TYR A 84 -7.39 -9.32 -3.03
CA TYR A 84 -6.96 -7.94 -3.28
C TYR A 84 -5.50 -7.91 -3.72
N VAL A 85 -5.20 -7.13 -4.74
CA VAL A 85 -3.82 -6.78 -5.14
C VAL A 85 -3.38 -5.58 -4.30
N SER A 86 -2.27 -5.69 -3.59
CA SER A 86 -1.67 -4.57 -2.87
C SER A 86 -0.47 -4.05 -3.67
N ILE A 87 -0.48 -2.75 -3.97
CA ILE A 87 0.66 -2.06 -4.60
C ILE A 87 1.27 -1.14 -3.55
N TYR A 88 2.52 -1.37 -3.20
CA TYR A 88 3.30 -0.51 -2.31
C TYR A 88 4.29 0.30 -3.16
N ILE A 89 4.36 1.61 -2.92
CA ILE A 89 5.24 2.59 -3.56
C ILE A 89 6.05 3.27 -2.46
#